data_AF-A0A1J1AFK5-F1
#
_entry.id   AF-A0A1J1AFK5-F1
#
_cell.length_a   1.000
_cell.length_b   1.000
_cell.length_c   1.000
_cell.angle_alpha   90.00
_cell.angle_beta   90.00
_cell.angle_gamma   90.00
#
_symmetry.space_group_name_H-M   'P 1'
#
loop_
_entity.id
_entity.type
_entity.pdbx_description
1 polymer ?
#
loop_
_entity_poly.entity_id
_entity_poly.type
_entity_poly.pdbx_seq_one_letter_code
_entity_poly.pdbx_strand_id
1 'polypeptide(L)'
;MYPLGIVTGPETSPDSVLEPVLDRLEAEGSVGVVRPGDPTAERTVYEVGEDGWAAQGEGLDAESALSTVATAHDYGLLVDFPDAAVPQIAVGAVDIEEPAMVAESPQALDLDAVVSTAEAGEPIETLDSLIARVKASPKAELSGAIATFTGRVRAKEDPDDDPTESLTFEKYEGVAETRMAEIEAELTDRDGVYEVAMHHRVGRIERGEDIVFVVVLAGHRDQAFEAVEAGINRIKDEVPIFKKETTVAEEFWVHEREH
;
A
#
# COMPACT_ATOMS: atom_id res chain seq x y z
N MET A 1 1.67 1.60 5.27
CA MET A 1 0.71 2.57 5.84
C MET A 1 -0.66 1.91 5.96
N TYR A 2 -1.35 2.05 7.07
CA TYR A 2 -2.69 1.46 7.27
C TYR A 2 -3.80 2.44 6.85
N PRO A 3 -4.57 2.13 5.78
CA PRO A 3 -5.65 2.99 5.33
C PRO A 3 -6.93 2.75 6.14
N LEU A 4 -7.69 3.81 6.39
CA LEU A 4 -8.99 3.74 7.04
C LEU A 4 -9.94 4.78 6.45
N GLY A 5 -11.12 4.35 6.02
CA GLY A 5 -12.19 5.22 5.54
C GLY A 5 -13.09 5.71 6.67
N ILE A 6 -13.54 6.95 6.59
CA ILE A 6 -14.60 7.52 7.43
C ILE A 6 -15.71 7.98 6.51
N VAL A 7 -16.89 7.43 6.74
CA VAL A 7 -18.10 7.82 6.01
C VAL A 7 -19.18 8.15 7.01
N THR A 8 -19.75 9.34 6.85
CA THR A 8 -20.76 9.86 7.77
C THR A 8 -22.12 10.02 7.11
N GLY A 9 -23.18 9.77 7.87
CA GLY A 9 -24.55 9.98 7.41
C GLY A 9 -24.85 11.48 7.23
N PRO A 10 -25.94 11.83 6.52
CA PRO A 10 -26.24 13.22 6.15
C PRO A 10 -26.48 14.17 7.34
N GLU A 11 -26.79 13.63 8.53
CA GLU A 11 -26.97 14.42 9.76
C GLU A 11 -25.71 14.49 10.63
N THR A 12 -24.62 13.86 10.21
CA THR A 12 -23.34 13.80 10.93
C THR A 12 -22.29 14.59 10.17
N SER A 13 -21.57 15.46 10.88
CA SER A 13 -20.45 16.20 10.28
C SER A 13 -19.21 15.30 10.21
N PRO A 14 -18.52 15.20 9.06
CA PRO A 14 -17.28 14.42 8.95
C PRO A 14 -16.22 14.80 9.98
N ASP A 15 -16.01 16.11 10.21
CA ASP A 15 -15.03 16.61 11.18
C ASP A 15 -15.31 16.15 12.62
N SER A 16 -16.60 15.99 12.98
CA SER A 16 -16.98 15.53 14.33
C SER A 16 -16.58 14.07 14.64
N VAL A 17 -16.32 13.28 13.60
CA VAL A 17 -15.79 11.90 13.70
C VAL A 17 -14.28 11.90 13.50
N LEU A 18 -13.82 12.68 12.54
CA LEU A 18 -12.43 12.71 12.12
C LEU A 18 -11.49 13.29 13.15
N GLU A 19 -11.84 14.39 13.84
CA GLU A 19 -10.95 14.98 14.86
C GLU A 19 -10.62 13.98 15.99
N PRO A 20 -11.60 13.29 16.63
CA PRO A 20 -11.28 12.27 17.63
C PRO A 20 -10.50 11.05 17.09
N VAL A 21 -10.76 10.65 15.85
CA VAL A 21 -10.02 9.55 15.19
C VAL A 21 -8.57 9.96 14.91
N LEU A 22 -8.35 11.19 14.45
CA LEU A 22 -7.02 11.77 14.26
C LEU A 22 -6.24 11.79 15.55
N ASP A 23 -6.79 12.38 16.61
CA ASP A 23 -6.14 12.45 17.94
C ASP A 23 -5.71 11.05 18.43
N ARG A 24 -6.54 10.03 18.16
CA ARG A 24 -6.26 8.65 18.54
C ARG A 24 -5.12 8.03 17.71
N LEU A 25 -5.13 8.21 16.39
CA LEU A 25 -4.12 7.63 15.50
C LEU A 25 -2.77 8.37 15.61
N GLU A 26 -2.79 9.69 15.79
CA GLU A 26 -1.59 10.53 16.00
C GLU A 26 -0.83 10.17 17.29
N ALA A 27 -1.51 9.55 18.25
CA ALA A 27 -0.86 8.99 19.44
C ALA A 27 -0.01 7.74 19.14
N GLU A 28 -0.28 7.02 18.04
CA GLU A 28 0.45 5.81 17.63
C GLU A 28 1.45 6.08 16.51
N GLY A 29 1.15 7.00 15.59
CA GLY A 29 2.00 7.27 14.43
C GLY A 29 1.56 8.49 13.62
N SER A 30 2.28 8.77 12.56
CA SER A 30 1.97 9.87 11.65
C SER A 30 0.73 9.57 10.80
N VAL A 31 -0.12 10.58 10.57
CA VAL A 31 -1.40 10.41 9.86
C VAL A 31 -1.50 11.39 8.70
N GLY A 32 -1.84 10.90 7.52
CA GLY A 32 -2.22 11.76 6.40
C GLY A 32 -3.72 11.65 6.10
N VAL A 33 -4.32 12.76 5.69
CA VAL A 33 -5.76 12.83 5.45
C VAL A 33 -6.03 13.18 3.99
N VAL A 34 -6.89 12.40 3.36
CA VAL A 34 -7.39 12.60 2.00
C VAL A 34 -8.88 12.89 2.10
N ARG A 35 -9.31 14.00 1.52
CA ARG A 35 -10.72 14.42 1.47
C ARG A 35 -11.06 14.87 0.05
N PRO A 36 -12.35 14.89 -0.34
CA PRO A 36 -12.78 15.51 -1.57
C PRO A 36 -12.31 16.98 -1.63
N GLY A 37 -11.58 17.32 -2.68
CA GLY A 37 -11.16 18.68 -2.97
C GLY A 37 -12.27 19.48 -3.68
N ASP A 38 -11.98 20.75 -3.98
CA ASP A 38 -12.84 21.57 -4.83
C ASP A 38 -12.90 20.98 -6.25
N PRO A 39 -14.08 20.53 -6.74
CA PRO A 39 -14.22 19.93 -8.06
C PRO A 39 -14.02 20.93 -9.21
N THR A 40 -13.89 22.22 -8.92
CA THR A 40 -13.65 23.29 -9.91
C THR A 40 -12.18 23.72 -10.00
N ALA A 41 -11.29 23.04 -9.29
CA ALA A 41 -9.89 23.42 -9.18
C ALA A 41 -9.10 23.16 -10.48
N GLU A 42 -9.00 24.13 -11.39
CA GLU A 42 -8.27 23.97 -12.67
C GLU A 42 -6.73 23.84 -12.56
N ARG A 43 -6.18 23.82 -11.34
CA ARG A 43 -4.73 23.77 -11.09
C ARG A 43 -4.41 23.05 -9.80
N THR A 44 -3.26 22.37 -9.79
CA THR A 44 -2.67 21.86 -8.55
C THR A 44 -2.03 23.00 -7.75
N VAL A 45 -2.38 23.12 -6.48
CA VAL A 45 -1.84 24.07 -5.51
C VAL A 45 -1.19 23.28 -4.39
N TYR A 46 0.07 23.58 -4.10
CA TYR A 46 0.77 23.14 -2.90
C TYR A 46 0.93 24.33 -1.96
N GLU A 47 0.44 24.19 -0.74
CA GLU A 47 0.64 25.14 0.34
C GLU A 47 1.65 24.54 1.31
N VAL A 48 2.81 25.19 1.48
CA VAL A 48 3.89 24.69 2.33
C VAL A 48 4.16 25.71 3.43
N GLY A 49 3.94 25.31 4.68
CA GLY A 49 4.23 26.08 5.90
C GLY A 49 5.51 25.59 6.58
N GLU A 50 5.79 26.12 7.78
CA GLU A 50 6.97 25.72 8.56
C GLU A 50 6.87 24.28 9.10
N ASP A 51 5.68 23.87 9.53
CA ASP A 51 5.46 22.59 10.22
C ASP A 51 4.63 21.59 9.39
N GLY A 52 4.34 21.89 8.12
CA GLY A 52 3.50 21.02 7.30
C GLY A 52 3.17 21.56 5.92
N TRP A 53 2.39 20.79 5.17
CA TRP A 53 1.93 21.16 3.84
C TRP A 53 0.54 20.59 3.54
N ALA A 54 -0.15 21.23 2.61
CA ALA A 54 -1.40 20.76 2.04
C ALA A 54 -1.33 20.83 0.51
N ALA A 55 -2.08 19.98 -0.18
CA ALA A 55 -2.25 20.09 -1.62
C ALA A 55 -3.67 19.79 -2.06
N GLN A 56 -4.04 20.43 -3.18
CA GLN A 56 -5.30 20.24 -3.89
C GLN A 56 -4.99 20.27 -5.39
N GLY A 57 -5.68 19.49 -6.21
CA GLY A 57 -5.54 19.54 -7.67
C GLY A 57 -6.48 18.57 -8.39
N GLU A 58 -6.27 18.40 -9.70
CA GLU A 58 -7.01 17.47 -10.55
C GLU A 58 -6.20 16.22 -10.88
N GLY A 59 -6.88 15.16 -11.33
CA GLY A 59 -6.25 13.98 -11.90
C GLY A 59 -5.67 13.00 -10.90
N LEU A 60 -6.02 13.12 -9.62
CA LEU A 60 -5.73 12.12 -8.58
C LEU A 60 -7.05 11.55 -8.07
N ASP A 61 -7.17 10.22 -8.09
CA ASP A 61 -8.22 9.50 -7.40
C ASP A 61 -7.81 9.18 -5.94
N ALA A 62 -8.74 8.61 -5.17
CA ALA A 62 -8.54 8.33 -3.75
C ALA A 62 -7.37 7.35 -3.52
N GLU A 63 -7.21 6.35 -4.39
CA GLU A 63 -6.13 5.35 -4.31
C GLU A 63 -4.76 5.99 -4.58
N SER A 64 -4.66 6.80 -5.63
CA SER A 64 -3.43 7.54 -5.98
C SER A 64 -3.05 8.55 -4.87
N ALA A 65 -4.05 9.21 -4.28
CA ALA A 65 -3.85 10.09 -3.14
C ALA A 65 -3.35 9.33 -1.90
N LEU A 66 -3.94 8.17 -1.58
CA LEU A 66 -3.45 7.30 -0.51
C LEU A 66 -2.02 6.83 -0.74
N SER A 67 -1.68 6.43 -1.97
CA SER A 67 -0.31 6.03 -2.33
C SER A 67 0.71 7.14 -2.09
N THR A 68 0.33 8.39 -2.41
CA THR A 68 1.17 9.57 -2.12
C THR A 68 1.36 9.76 -0.62
N VAL A 69 0.29 9.64 0.16
CA VAL A 69 0.33 9.77 1.62
C VAL A 69 1.12 8.63 2.27
N ALA A 70 1.00 7.40 1.75
CA ALA A 70 1.64 6.18 2.28
C ALA A 70 3.16 6.28 2.38
N THR A 71 3.77 7.18 1.61
CA THR A 71 5.23 7.37 1.57
C THR A 71 5.79 7.99 2.85
N ALA A 72 4.96 8.73 3.59
CA ALA A 72 5.43 9.55 4.72
C ALA A 72 4.61 9.35 6.00
N HIS A 73 3.55 8.55 5.97
CA HIS A 73 2.61 8.41 7.08
C HIS A 73 2.38 6.94 7.44
N ASP A 74 2.21 6.67 8.73
CA ASP A 74 1.90 5.34 9.26
C ASP A 74 0.44 4.97 9.01
N TYR A 75 -0.45 5.97 9.06
CA TYR A 75 -1.89 5.86 8.79
C TYR A 75 -2.37 6.83 7.70
N GLY A 76 -3.41 6.44 6.99
CA GLY A 76 -4.04 7.23 5.92
C GLY A 76 -5.55 7.25 6.07
N LEU A 77 -6.12 8.42 6.32
CA LEU A 77 -7.57 8.59 6.46
C LEU A 77 -8.20 9.04 5.15
N LEU A 78 -9.13 8.24 4.61
CA LEU A 78 -10.04 8.67 3.56
C LEU A 78 -11.33 9.18 4.18
N VAL A 79 -11.73 10.41 3.87
CA VAL A 79 -12.97 11.00 4.40
C VAL A 79 -13.95 11.18 3.25
N ASP A 80 -15.18 10.69 3.39
CA ASP A 80 -16.25 10.82 2.38
C ASP A 80 -15.93 10.14 1.02
N PHE A 81 -15.24 8.99 1.06
CA PHE A 81 -15.03 8.10 -0.09
C PHE A 81 -15.72 6.75 0.14
N PRO A 82 -17.06 6.65 0.01
CA PRO A 82 -17.81 5.43 0.34
C PRO A 82 -17.44 4.23 -0.54
N ASP A 83 -17.01 4.47 -1.78
CA ASP A 83 -16.65 3.42 -2.73
C ASP A 83 -15.19 2.95 -2.58
N ALA A 84 -14.42 3.51 -1.64
CA ALA A 84 -13.01 3.13 -1.48
C ALA A 84 -12.88 1.72 -0.88
N ALA A 85 -12.04 0.90 -1.53
CA ALA A 85 -11.73 -0.47 -1.12
C ALA A 85 -10.74 -0.52 0.06
N VAL A 86 -11.08 0.14 1.17
CA VAL A 86 -10.32 0.15 2.42
C VAL A 86 -11.28 -0.15 3.58
N PRO A 87 -10.80 -0.61 4.75
CA PRO A 87 -11.66 -0.73 5.94
C PRO A 87 -12.36 0.61 6.23
N GLN A 88 -13.68 0.60 6.47
CA GLN A 88 -14.44 1.83 6.68
C GLN A 88 -15.13 1.88 8.06
N ILE A 89 -15.05 3.05 8.70
CA ILE A 89 -15.89 3.44 9.83
C ILE A 89 -17.14 4.11 9.26
N ALA A 90 -18.31 3.52 9.52
CA ALA A 90 -19.61 4.09 9.19
C ALA A 90 -20.23 4.75 10.44
N VAL A 91 -20.52 6.05 10.37
CA VAL A 91 -21.15 6.78 11.48
C VAL A 91 -22.49 7.38 11.09
N GLY A 92 -23.54 6.99 11.80
CA GLY A 92 -24.92 7.40 11.53
C GLY A 92 -25.59 6.59 10.43
N ALA A 93 -26.58 7.17 9.74
CA ALA A 93 -27.33 6.50 8.68
C ALA A 93 -26.53 6.52 7.36
N VAL A 94 -25.69 5.50 7.17
CA VAL A 94 -24.85 5.30 5.98
C VAL A 94 -25.14 3.95 5.35
N ASP A 95 -25.08 3.87 4.03
CA ASP A 95 -25.21 2.63 3.28
C ASP A 95 -23.83 2.19 2.77
N ILE A 96 -23.18 1.30 3.53
CA ILE A 96 -21.91 0.64 3.18
C ILE A 96 -22.15 -0.85 3.35
N GLU A 97 -21.75 -1.66 2.37
CA GLU A 97 -22.02 -3.10 2.36
C GLU A 97 -21.39 -3.82 3.56
N GLU A 98 -20.11 -3.57 3.84
CA GLU A 98 -19.36 -4.25 4.90
C GLU A 98 -18.43 -3.28 5.65
N PRO A 99 -18.96 -2.40 6.52
CA PRO A 99 -18.14 -1.50 7.31
C PRO A 99 -17.31 -2.27 8.34
N ALA A 100 -16.04 -1.88 8.50
CA ALA A 100 -15.13 -2.45 9.49
C ALA A 100 -15.51 -2.03 10.93
N MET A 101 -16.15 -0.87 11.08
CA MET A 101 -16.70 -0.39 12.35
C MET A 101 -17.98 0.43 12.09
N VAL A 102 -18.95 0.34 13.00
CA VAL A 102 -20.20 1.10 12.93
C VAL A 102 -20.46 1.82 14.25
N ALA A 103 -20.88 3.07 14.18
CA ALA A 103 -21.36 3.84 15.32
C ALA A 103 -22.64 4.61 14.98
N GLU A 104 -23.59 4.70 15.91
CA GLU A 104 -24.85 5.44 15.69
C GLU A 104 -24.64 6.97 15.65
N SER A 105 -23.59 7.45 16.32
CA SER A 105 -23.20 8.86 16.38
C SER A 105 -21.70 8.98 16.67
N PRO A 106 -21.09 10.16 16.46
CA PRO A 106 -19.68 10.37 16.78
C PRO A 106 -19.33 10.04 18.24
N GLN A 107 -20.25 10.29 19.17
CA GLN A 107 -20.02 10.03 20.60
C GLN A 107 -20.11 8.54 20.98
N ALA A 108 -20.74 7.73 20.12
CA ALA A 108 -20.87 6.29 20.32
C ALA A 108 -19.70 5.50 19.69
N LEU A 109 -18.77 6.17 19.00
CA LEU A 109 -17.62 5.55 18.37
C LEU A 109 -16.65 5.01 19.43
N ASP A 110 -16.27 3.74 19.28
CA ASP A 110 -15.25 3.11 20.11
C ASP A 110 -13.84 3.49 19.61
N LEU A 111 -13.29 4.58 20.16
CA LEU A 111 -11.96 5.07 19.81
C LEU A 111 -10.84 4.10 20.20
N ASP A 112 -11.05 3.24 21.20
CA ASP A 112 -10.02 2.26 21.60
C ASP A 112 -9.84 1.17 20.54
N ALA A 113 -10.90 0.88 19.76
CA ALA A 113 -10.87 -0.10 18.68
C ALA A 113 -10.33 0.45 17.35
N VAL A 114 -10.29 1.77 17.15
CA VAL A 114 -9.94 2.41 15.86
C VAL A 114 -8.60 1.94 15.29
N VAL A 115 -7.55 1.92 16.14
CA VAL A 115 -6.21 1.48 15.71
C VAL A 115 -6.25 0.03 15.25
N SER A 116 -6.80 -0.86 16.08
CA SER A 116 -6.91 -2.28 15.73
C SER A 116 -7.76 -2.52 14.48
N THR A 117 -8.75 -1.68 14.22
CA THR A 117 -9.56 -1.73 12.99
C THR A 117 -8.75 -1.33 11.76
N ALA A 118 -7.94 -0.27 11.84
CA ALA A 118 -7.05 0.12 10.75
C ALA A 118 -5.98 -0.95 10.49
N GLU A 119 -5.35 -1.46 11.54
CA GLU A 119 -4.26 -2.45 11.46
C GLU A 119 -4.73 -3.87 11.08
N ALA A 120 -6.03 -4.14 11.19
CA ALA A 120 -6.62 -5.38 10.69
C ALA A 120 -6.76 -5.39 9.15
N GLY A 121 -6.69 -4.23 8.49
CA GLY A 121 -6.70 -4.11 7.04
C GLY A 121 -5.34 -4.40 6.40
N GLU A 122 -5.33 -4.59 5.08
CA GLU A 122 -4.07 -4.71 4.35
C GLU A 122 -3.36 -3.34 4.29
N PRO A 123 -2.08 -3.25 4.70
CA PRO A 123 -1.33 -2.01 4.58
C PRO A 123 -1.04 -1.70 3.12
N ILE A 124 -1.12 -0.42 2.77
CA ILE A 124 -0.64 0.10 1.48
C ILE A 124 0.88 0.22 1.56
N GLU A 125 1.56 -0.47 0.66
CA GLU A 125 3.00 -0.41 0.46
C GLU A 125 3.32 0.09 -0.95
N THR A 126 4.20 1.07 -1.03
CA THR A 126 4.74 1.64 -2.26
C THR A 126 6.25 1.39 -2.30
N LEU A 127 6.87 1.56 -3.47
CA LEU A 127 8.34 1.52 -3.54
C LEU A 127 8.97 2.52 -2.56
N ASP A 128 8.42 3.73 -2.47
CA ASP A 128 8.95 4.78 -1.62
C ASP A 128 8.71 4.51 -0.12
N SER A 129 7.57 3.91 0.27
CA SER A 129 7.34 3.50 1.67
C SER A 129 8.35 2.44 2.10
N LEU A 130 8.64 1.46 1.23
CA LEU A 130 9.64 0.43 1.51
C LEU A 130 11.07 1.00 1.55
N ILE A 131 11.38 1.98 0.67
CA ILE A 131 12.66 2.71 0.73
C ILE A 131 12.78 3.47 2.06
N ALA A 132 11.72 4.13 2.52
CA ALA A 132 11.71 4.81 3.81
C ALA A 132 11.92 3.82 4.96
N ARG A 133 11.24 2.66 4.92
CA ARG A 133 11.38 1.58 5.90
C ARG A 133 12.82 1.10 6.00
N VAL A 134 13.47 0.77 4.88
CA VAL A 134 14.86 0.28 4.95
C VAL A 134 15.83 1.35 5.45
N LYS A 135 15.60 2.63 5.13
CA LYS A 135 16.42 3.76 5.61
C LYS A 135 16.28 4.01 7.11
N ALA A 136 15.21 3.55 7.74
CA ALA A 136 15.04 3.62 9.19
C ALA A 136 15.87 2.56 9.94
N SER A 137 16.55 1.65 9.23
CA SER A 137 17.43 0.64 9.82
C SER A 137 18.47 1.28 10.74
N PRO A 138 18.75 0.70 11.92
CA PRO A 138 19.79 1.20 12.84
C PRO A 138 21.19 1.13 12.21
N LYS A 139 21.38 0.39 11.11
CA LYS A 139 22.64 0.31 10.37
C LYS A 139 22.69 1.23 9.15
N ALA A 140 21.72 2.13 8.97
CA ALA A 140 21.67 3.04 7.82
C ALA A 140 22.93 3.92 7.68
N GLU A 141 23.56 4.32 8.78
CA GLU A 141 24.81 5.09 8.74
C GLU A 141 26.01 4.35 8.12
N LEU A 142 25.94 3.01 8.07
CA LEU A 142 26.97 2.15 7.48
C LEU A 142 26.68 1.82 6.01
N SER A 143 25.52 2.23 5.50
CA SER A 143 25.01 1.90 4.17
C SER A 143 25.51 2.87 3.11
N GLY A 144 25.84 2.32 1.94
CA GLY A 144 26.28 3.08 0.77
C GLY A 144 25.47 2.75 -0.49
N ALA A 145 24.53 1.81 -0.41
CA ALA A 145 23.71 1.40 -1.54
C ALA A 145 22.30 1.03 -1.11
N ILE A 146 21.31 1.47 -1.89
CA ILE A 146 19.97 0.90 -1.94
C ILE A 146 19.80 0.36 -3.36
N ALA A 147 19.46 -0.92 -3.48
CA ALA A 147 19.07 -1.51 -4.75
C ALA A 147 17.60 -1.92 -4.66
N THR A 148 16.89 -1.76 -5.78
CA THR A 148 15.47 -2.09 -5.85
C THR A 148 15.16 -2.92 -7.10
N PHE A 149 14.17 -3.78 -6.99
CA PHE A 149 13.51 -4.44 -8.11
C PHE A 149 12.02 -4.11 -8.06
N THR A 150 11.46 -3.76 -9.22
CA THR A 150 10.03 -3.52 -9.40
C THR A 150 9.52 -4.39 -10.54
N GLY A 151 8.63 -5.33 -10.23
CA GLY A 151 7.89 -6.10 -11.23
C GLY A 151 6.65 -5.32 -11.67
N ARG A 152 6.35 -5.32 -12.97
CA ARG A 152 5.26 -4.54 -13.57
C ARG A 152 4.42 -5.39 -14.51
N VAL A 153 3.10 -5.13 -14.58
CA VAL A 153 2.22 -5.78 -15.57
C VAL A 153 2.58 -5.29 -16.96
N ARG A 154 3.25 -6.14 -17.75
CA ARG A 154 3.59 -5.87 -19.15
C ARG A 154 2.34 -5.97 -20.02
N ALA A 155 2.30 -5.19 -21.10
CA ALA A 155 1.19 -5.23 -22.06
C ALA A 155 1.19 -6.51 -22.91
N LYS A 156 2.38 -7.08 -23.17
CA LYS A 156 2.60 -8.30 -23.94
C LYS A 156 3.86 -8.99 -23.43
N GLU A 157 3.89 -10.31 -23.49
CA GLU A 157 5.09 -11.10 -23.23
C GLU A 157 5.95 -11.20 -24.50
N ASP A 158 5.35 -11.59 -25.62
CA ASP A 158 5.95 -11.55 -26.96
C ASP A 158 5.16 -10.63 -27.93
N PRO A 159 5.78 -10.14 -29.02
CA PRO A 159 5.13 -9.23 -29.97
C PRO A 159 3.82 -9.77 -30.56
N ASP A 160 3.76 -11.10 -30.72
CA ASP A 160 2.66 -11.83 -31.34
C ASP A 160 1.52 -12.16 -30.36
N ASP A 161 1.71 -11.96 -29.05
CA ASP A 161 0.69 -12.26 -28.05
C ASP A 161 -0.45 -11.24 -28.05
N ASP A 162 -1.63 -11.69 -27.64
CA ASP A 162 -2.75 -10.80 -27.36
C ASP A 162 -2.41 -9.88 -26.16
N PRO A 163 -2.76 -8.59 -26.22
CA PRO A 163 -2.47 -7.68 -25.12
C PRO A 163 -3.13 -8.10 -23.79
N THR A 164 -2.33 -8.22 -22.73
CA THR A 164 -2.78 -8.44 -21.34
C THR A 164 -3.48 -7.19 -20.84
N GLU A 165 -4.73 -7.27 -20.40
CA GLU A 165 -5.45 -6.12 -19.81
C GLU A 165 -5.14 -5.99 -18.32
N SER A 166 -5.18 -7.10 -17.60
CA SER A 166 -4.92 -7.16 -16.17
C SER A 166 -4.40 -8.53 -15.77
N LEU A 167 -3.72 -8.56 -14.62
CA LEU A 167 -3.34 -9.79 -13.93
C LEU A 167 -4.02 -9.82 -12.56
N THR A 168 -4.64 -10.93 -12.21
CA THR A 168 -5.17 -11.15 -10.87
C THR A 168 -4.23 -12.05 -10.10
N PHE A 169 -3.78 -11.60 -8.93
CA PHE A 169 -2.92 -12.36 -8.05
C PHE A 169 -3.65 -12.78 -6.78
N GLU A 170 -3.54 -14.05 -6.41
CA GLU A 170 -4.09 -14.59 -5.16
C GLU A 170 -2.95 -15.19 -4.33
N LYS A 171 -2.95 -14.91 -3.02
CA LYS A 171 -1.99 -15.51 -2.06
C LYS A 171 -2.73 -16.43 -1.09
N TYR A 172 -2.08 -17.50 -0.65
CA TYR A 172 -2.56 -18.21 0.54
C TYR A 172 -2.23 -17.37 1.78
N GLU A 173 -3.27 -16.74 2.33
CA GLU A 173 -3.19 -15.83 3.46
C GLU A 173 -2.44 -16.47 4.65
N GLY A 174 -1.55 -15.69 5.27
CA GLY A 174 -0.64 -16.14 6.33
C GLY A 174 0.57 -16.95 5.87
N VAL A 175 0.46 -17.82 4.86
CA VAL A 175 1.62 -18.61 4.39
C VAL A 175 2.55 -17.76 3.54
N ALA A 176 2.02 -17.00 2.59
CA ALA A 176 2.83 -16.14 1.73
C ALA A 176 3.59 -15.08 2.53
N GLU A 177 2.92 -14.45 3.50
CA GLU A 177 3.51 -13.45 4.40
C GLU A 177 4.61 -14.06 5.28
N THR A 178 4.38 -15.24 5.85
CA THR A 178 5.40 -15.96 6.63
C THR A 178 6.64 -16.25 5.77
N ARG A 179 6.45 -16.76 4.54
CA ARG A 179 7.57 -17.05 3.63
C ARG A 179 8.33 -15.81 3.21
N MET A 180 7.63 -14.73 2.88
CA MET A 180 8.26 -13.44 2.55
C MET A 180 9.11 -12.94 3.73
N ALA A 181 8.59 -12.98 4.96
CA ALA A 181 9.33 -12.56 6.15
C ALA A 181 10.56 -13.44 6.43
N GLU A 182 10.46 -14.76 6.20
CA GLU A 182 11.61 -15.67 6.29
C GLU A 182 12.69 -15.32 5.25
N ILE A 183 12.30 -15.05 4.00
CA ILE A 183 13.23 -14.64 2.94
C ILE A 183 13.91 -13.31 3.29
N GLU A 184 13.15 -12.30 3.75
CA GLU A 184 13.68 -11.01 4.19
C GLU A 184 14.73 -11.21 5.29
N ALA A 185 14.42 -11.98 6.33
CA ALA A 185 15.33 -12.24 7.45
C ALA A 185 16.62 -12.93 6.99
N GLU A 186 16.51 -13.99 6.17
CA GLU A 186 17.66 -14.74 5.69
C GLU A 186 18.56 -13.93 4.75
N LEU A 187 17.99 -13.00 3.96
CA LEU A 187 18.79 -12.09 3.13
C LEU A 187 19.46 -11.00 3.96
N THR A 188 18.76 -10.47 4.97
CA THR A 188 19.31 -9.49 5.92
C THR A 188 20.47 -10.06 6.73
N ASP A 189 20.48 -11.36 7.01
CA ASP A 189 21.58 -12.04 7.71
C ASP A 189 22.87 -12.19 6.87
N ARG A 190 22.84 -11.85 5.56
CA ARG A 190 24.04 -11.91 4.70
C ARG A 190 25.02 -10.77 5.01
N ASP A 191 26.30 -11.07 4.91
CA ASP A 191 27.36 -10.09 5.14
C ASP A 191 27.22 -8.86 4.22
N GLY A 192 27.11 -7.68 4.86
CA GLY A 192 27.01 -6.40 4.17
C GLY A 192 25.60 -6.01 3.71
N VAL A 193 24.58 -6.85 3.96
CA VAL A 193 23.16 -6.48 3.87
C VAL A 193 22.71 -6.00 5.25
N TYR A 194 21.92 -4.93 5.28
CA TYR A 194 21.52 -4.29 6.54
C TYR A 194 20.03 -4.30 6.77
N GLU A 195 19.24 -4.24 5.71
CA GLU A 195 17.79 -4.32 5.77
C GLU A 195 17.24 -4.76 4.42
N VAL A 196 16.18 -5.57 4.45
CA VAL A 196 15.49 -6.05 3.25
C VAL A 196 14.00 -5.86 3.45
N ALA A 197 13.35 -5.30 2.44
CA ALA A 197 11.91 -5.07 2.43
C ALA A 197 11.31 -5.55 1.12
N MET A 198 10.24 -6.33 1.20
CA MET A 198 9.56 -6.91 0.07
C MET A 198 8.06 -6.75 0.21
N HIS A 199 7.40 -6.58 -0.92
CA HIS A 199 5.94 -6.53 -0.99
C HIS A 199 5.47 -7.09 -2.33
N HIS A 200 4.37 -7.82 -2.32
CA HIS A 200 3.70 -8.28 -3.53
C HIS A 200 2.21 -7.95 -3.43
N ARG A 201 1.72 -7.12 -4.34
CA ARG A 201 0.30 -6.77 -4.45
C ARG A 201 -0.52 -7.99 -4.81
N VAL A 202 -1.71 -8.08 -4.26
CA VAL A 202 -2.71 -9.11 -4.57
C VAL A 202 -3.97 -8.46 -5.11
N GLY A 203 -4.90 -9.26 -5.62
CA GLY A 203 -6.08 -8.78 -6.31
C GLY A 203 -5.80 -8.48 -7.79
N ARG A 204 -6.72 -7.73 -8.41
CA ARG A 204 -6.65 -7.36 -9.82
C ARG A 204 -5.72 -6.17 -9.99
N ILE A 205 -4.71 -6.33 -10.83
CA ILE A 205 -3.69 -5.31 -11.12
C ILE A 205 -3.76 -5.00 -12.62
N GLU A 206 -3.96 -3.72 -12.94
CA GLU A 206 -4.13 -3.27 -14.32
C GLU A 206 -2.80 -3.23 -15.07
N ARG A 207 -2.88 -3.26 -16.40
CA ARG A 207 -1.72 -3.10 -17.27
C ARG A 207 -0.92 -1.86 -16.89
N GLY A 208 0.39 -2.05 -16.78
CA GLY A 208 1.31 -0.96 -16.52
C GLY A 208 1.38 -0.55 -15.06
N GLU A 209 0.72 -1.26 -14.16
CA GLU A 209 0.93 -1.07 -12.72
C GLU A 209 2.04 -1.97 -12.19
N ASP A 210 2.62 -1.54 -11.07
CA ASP A 210 3.62 -2.30 -10.34
C ASP A 210 2.95 -3.40 -9.50
N ILE A 211 3.64 -4.53 -9.38
CA ILE A 211 3.12 -5.77 -8.78
C ILE A 211 3.92 -6.14 -7.54
N VAL A 212 5.25 -6.12 -7.66
CA VAL A 212 6.15 -6.63 -6.62
C VAL A 212 7.33 -5.67 -6.46
N PHE A 213 7.72 -5.45 -5.23
CA PHE A 213 8.87 -4.64 -4.85
C PHE A 213 9.83 -5.50 -4.02
N VAL A 214 11.12 -5.39 -4.32
CA VAL A 214 12.21 -5.84 -3.44
C VAL A 214 13.14 -4.66 -3.24
N VAL A 215 13.41 -4.29 -2.01
CA VAL A 215 14.24 -3.14 -1.63
C VAL A 215 15.28 -3.63 -0.65
N VAL A 216 16.56 -3.41 -0.97
CA VAL A 216 17.69 -3.84 -0.14
C VAL A 216 18.56 -2.64 0.21
N LEU A 217 18.83 -2.47 1.49
CA LEU A 217 19.84 -1.57 2.02
C LEU A 217 21.13 -2.35 2.32
N ALA A 218 22.25 -1.90 1.77
CA ALA A 218 23.54 -2.58 1.94
C ALA A 218 24.71 -1.60 2.09
N GLY A 219 25.84 -2.11 2.59
CA GLY A 219 27.09 -1.37 2.71
C GLY A 219 27.64 -0.92 1.36
N HIS A 220 27.61 -1.81 0.36
CA HIS A 220 28.05 -1.51 -1.00
C HIS A 220 27.12 -2.13 -2.04
N ARG A 221 27.24 -1.63 -3.29
CA ARG A 221 26.36 -2.01 -4.40
C ARG A 221 26.40 -3.49 -4.74
N ASP A 222 27.54 -4.16 -4.57
CA ASP A 222 27.71 -5.55 -5.00
C ASP A 222 26.81 -6.45 -4.13
N GLN A 223 26.83 -6.27 -2.80
CA GLN A 223 25.90 -6.94 -1.88
C GLN A 223 24.44 -6.56 -2.16
N ALA A 224 24.18 -5.28 -2.46
CA ALA A 224 22.83 -4.82 -2.76
C ALA A 224 22.24 -5.53 -3.99
N PHE A 225 22.98 -5.62 -5.09
CA PHE A 225 22.52 -6.29 -6.31
C PHE A 225 22.34 -7.80 -6.11
N GLU A 226 23.31 -8.47 -5.49
CA GLU A 226 23.23 -9.91 -5.22
C GLU A 226 22.02 -10.26 -4.34
N ALA A 227 21.73 -9.43 -3.33
CA ALA A 227 20.60 -9.64 -2.43
C ALA A 227 19.24 -9.32 -3.09
N VAL A 228 19.15 -8.26 -3.90
CA VAL A 228 17.90 -7.96 -4.65
C VAL A 228 17.57 -9.07 -5.64
N GLU A 229 18.56 -9.52 -6.42
CA GLU A 229 18.38 -10.61 -7.38
C GLU A 229 17.98 -11.90 -6.67
N ALA A 230 18.66 -12.24 -5.57
CA ALA A 230 18.27 -13.39 -4.76
C ALA A 230 16.85 -13.24 -4.20
N GLY A 231 16.46 -12.04 -3.75
CA GLY A 231 15.13 -11.77 -3.22
C GLY A 231 14.03 -12.07 -4.23
N ILE A 232 14.09 -11.49 -5.43
CA ILE A 232 13.05 -11.74 -6.43
C ILE A 232 13.00 -13.19 -6.90
N ASN A 233 14.14 -13.86 -7.04
CA ASN A 233 14.16 -15.28 -7.42
C ASN A 233 13.49 -16.14 -6.34
N ARG A 234 13.83 -15.90 -5.07
CA ARG A 234 13.22 -16.63 -3.95
C ARG A 234 11.72 -16.36 -3.79
N ILE A 235 11.25 -15.13 -4.05
CA ILE A 235 9.80 -14.85 -4.08
C ILE A 235 9.11 -15.78 -5.07
N LYS A 236 9.63 -15.86 -6.30
CA LYS A 236 9.04 -16.69 -7.36
C LYS A 236 9.10 -18.18 -7.04
N ASP A 237 10.20 -18.64 -6.44
CA ASP A 237 10.43 -20.06 -6.18
C ASP A 237 9.71 -20.58 -4.92
N GLU A 238 9.61 -19.74 -3.88
CA GLU A 238 9.23 -20.19 -2.53
C GLU A 238 7.88 -19.64 -2.03
N VAL A 239 7.39 -18.53 -2.61
CA VAL A 239 6.18 -17.86 -2.10
C VAL A 239 4.96 -18.28 -2.94
N PRO A 240 3.92 -18.89 -2.32
CA PRO A 240 2.79 -19.43 -3.06
C PRO A 240 1.81 -18.33 -3.50
N ILE A 241 2.13 -17.69 -4.63
CA ILE A 241 1.32 -16.64 -5.27
C ILE A 241 0.82 -17.16 -6.62
N PHE A 242 -0.49 -17.14 -6.83
CA PHE A 242 -1.13 -17.63 -8.06
C PHE A 242 -1.50 -16.47 -8.96
N LYS A 243 -1.16 -16.57 -10.25
CA LYS A 243 -1.45 -15.56 -11.28
C LYS A 243 -2.56 -16.07 -12.21
N LYS A 244 -3.64 -15.31 -12.34
CA LYS A 244 -4.64 -15.43 -13.42
C LYS A 244 -4.44 -14.28 -14.40
N GLU A 245 -4.44 -14.58 -15.70
CA GLU A 245 -4.25 -13.57 -16.73
C GLU A 245 -5.56 -13.33 -17.51
N THR A 246 -5.91 -12.05 -17.67
CA THR A 246 -7.04 -11.63 -18.51
C THR A 246 -6.52 -10.87 -19.72
N THR A 247 -6.80 -11.41 -20.91
CA THR A 247 -6.43 -10.83 -22.20
C THR A 247 -7.66 -10.23 -22.90
N VAL A 248 -7.42 -9.41 -23.92
CA VAL A 248 -8.49 -8.84 -24.77
C VAL A 248 -9.35 -9.88 -25.50
N ALA A 249 -8.87 -11.12 -25.63
CA ALA A 249 -9.54 -12.18 -26.38
C ALA A 249 -10.37 -13.09 -25.47
N GLU A 250 -9.80 -13.62 -24.38
CA GLU A 250 -10.44 -14.56 -23.43
C GLU A 250 -9.69 -14.58 -22.05
N GLU A 251 -10.36 -15.06 -20.98
CA GLU A 251 -9.75 -15.29 -19.65
C GLU A 251 -9.14 -16.70 -19.54
N PHE A 252 -7.86 -16.83 -19.19
CA PHE A 252 -7.23 -18.14 -18.97
C PHE A 252 -6.41 -18.19 -17.67
N TRP A 253 -6.48 -19.30 -16.94
CA TRP A 253 -5.62 -19.58 -15.79
C TRP A 253 -4.27 -20.09 -16.27
N VAL A 254 -3.18 -19.41 -15.88
CA VAL A 254 -1.81 -19.81 -16.22
C VAL A 254 -1.16 -20.36 -14.96
N HIS A 255 -0.93 -21.67 -14.92
CA HIS A 255 0.04 -22.25 -13.99
C HIS A 255 1.43 -22.17 -14.63
N GLU A 256 2.43 -21.71 -13.87
CA GLU A 256 3.80 -21.54 -14.33
C GLU A 256 4.33 -22.77 -15.08
N ARG A 257 4.95 -22.51 -16.23
CA ARG A 257 5.95 -23.40 -16.82
C ARG A 257 7.31 -22.93 -16.30
N GLU A 258 8.02 -23.85 -15.63
CA GLU A 258 9.40 -23.65 -15.17
C GLU A 258 10.29 -23.08 -16.29
N HIS A 259 11.11 -22.09 -15.93
CA HIS A 259 12.22 -21.59 -16.74
C HIS A 259 13.55 -21.79 -16.01
#